data_AF-A0A7C7W8J1-F1
#
_entry.id   AF-A0A7C7W8J1-F1
#
_cell.length_a   1.000
_cell.length_b   1.000
_cell.length_c   1.000
_cell.angle_alpha   90.00
_cell.angle_beta   90.00
_cell.angle_gamma   90.00
#
_symmetry.space_group_name_H-M   'P 1'
#
loop_
_entity.id
_entity.type
_entity.pdbx_description
1 polymer ?
#
loop_
_entity_poly.entity_id
_entity_poly.type
_entity_poly.pdbx_seq_one_letter_code
_entity_poly.pdbx_strand_id
1 'polypeptide(L)'
;MKKFLIIALILILIAGGVYAWITFSQQKAQAALLNDLKTTTVDYGTLTAVIGATGIVRSNQTAQLIWQTSGTVGAVNTQVGNAVSEGDILASLAETSLPQNVILAQADLVSAQKALDDLLNSDLQRAQALQAVEDAEQALEDLMNPELQQALALQSIADAQQAVDYYQRQVNNLHAS
;
A
#
# COMPACT_ATOMS: atom_id res chain seq x y z
N MET A 1 -119.09 -54.40 18.56
CA MET A 1 -117.66 -54.69 18.86
C MET A 1 -116.80 -54.89 17.60
N LYS A 2 -117.22 -55.64 16.56
CA LYS A 2 -116.41 -55.91 15.35
C LYS A 2 -116.02 -54.68 14.52
N LYS A 3 -116.85 -53.63 14.47
CA LYS A 3 -116.58 -52.39 13.71
C LYS A 3 -115.43 -51.54 14.30
N PHE A 4 -115.20 -51.63 15.61
CA PHE A 4 -114.15 -50.87 16.30
C PHE A 4 -112.75 -51.45 16.03
N LEU A 5 -112.65 -52.78 15.90
CA LEU A 5 -111.42 -53.48 15.50
C LEU A 5 -111.00 -53.12 14.07
N ILE A 6 -111.95 -52.98 13.15
CA ILE A 6 -111.65 -52.59 11.76
C ILE A 6 -111.10 -51.15 11.71
N ILE A 7 -111.69 -50.23 12.48
CA ILE A 7 -111.22 -48.84 12.56
C ILE A 7 -109.82 -48.77 13.18
N ALA A 8 -109.55 -49.54 14.23
CA ALA A 8 -108.22 -49.62 14.85
C ALA A 8 -107.17 -50.20 13.88
N LEU A 9 -107.52 -51.22 13.10
CA LEU A 9 -106.63 -51.82 12.11
C LEU A 9 -106.27 -50.81 11.00
N ILE A 10 -107.27 -50.07 10.51
CA ILE A 10 -107.06 -49.02 9.49
C ILE A 10 -106.16 -47.91 10.04
N LEU A 11 -106.37 -47.49 11.30
CA LEU A 11 -105.52 -46.49 11.94
C LEU A 11 -104.06 -46.95 12.08
N ILE A 12 -103.83 -48.22 12.43
CA ILE A 12 -102.48 -48.79 12.50
C ILE A 12 -101.84 -48.84 11.11
N LEU A 13 -102.59 -49.19 10.07
CA LEU A 13 -102.11 -49.24 8.70
C LEU A 13 -101.72 -47.85 8.18
N ILE A 14 -102.52 -46.83 8.49
CA ILE A 14 -102.24 -45.43 8.16
C ILE A 14 -101.01 -44.95 8.94
N ALA A 15 -100.93 -45.21 10.24
CA ALA A 15 -99.78 -44.83 11.07
C ALA A 15 -98.48 -45.49 10.59
N GLY A 16 -98.53 -46.78 10.21
CA GLY A 16 -97.40 -47.50 9.63
C GLY A 16 -96.98 -46.93 8.27
N GLY A 17 -97.93 -46.58 7.41
CA GLY A 17 -97.68 -45.94 6.12
C GLY A 17 -97.05 -44.54 6.27
N VAL A 18 -97.55 -43.73 7.20
CA VAL A 18 -96.99 -42.39 7.50
C VAL A 18 -95.58 -42.52 8.08
N TYR A 19 -95.35 -43.46 9.00
CA TYR A 19 -94.03 -43.70 9.58
C TYR A 19 -93.01 -44.17 8.53
N ALA A 20 -93.40 -45.09 7.63
CA ALA A 20 -92.57 -45.55 6.53
C ALA A 20 -92.24 -44.41 5.55
N TRP A 21 -93.21 -43.53 5.27
CA TRP A 21 -93.00 -42.39 4.38
C TRP A 21 -92.06 -41.33 4.96
N ILE A 22 -92.19 -41.00 6.25
CA ILE A 22 -91.31 -40.04 6.93
C ILE A 22 -89.88 -40.56 6.99
N THR A 23 -89.70 -41.83 7.36
CA THR A 23 -88.36 -42.44 7.46
C THR A 23 -87.66 -42.52 6.10
N PHE A 24 -88.39 -42.88 5.04
CA PHE A 24 -87.85 -42.90 3.67
C PHE A 24 -87.53 -41.51 3.12
N SER A 25 -88.35 -40.51 3.42
CA SER A 25 -88.13 -39.12 3.00
C SER A 25 -86.90 -38.51 3.69
N GLN A 26 -86.71 -38.78 4.98
CA GLN A 26 -85.52 -38.31 5.72
C GLN A 26 -84.23 -38.97 5.22
N GLN A 27 -84.26 -40.26 4.90
CA GLN A 27 -83.10 -40.95 4.32
C GLN A 27 -82.72 -40.38 2.94
N LYS A 28 -83.70 -40.06 2.09
CA LYS A 28 -83.45 -39.39 0.81
C LYS A 28 -82.89 -37.98 0.97
N ALA A 29 -83.38 -37.21 1.95
CA ALA A 29 -82.88 -35.86 2.22
C ALA A 29 -81.41 -35.87 2.70
N GLN A 30 -81.04 -36.83 3.57
CA GLN A 30 -79.65 -37.00 4.00
C GLN A 30 -78.74 -37.47 2.85
N ALA A 31 -79.20 -38.39 2.01
CA ALA A 31 -78.44 -38.83 0.85
C ALA A 31 -78.25 -37.70 -0.18
N ALA A 32 -79.24 -36.82 -0.37
CA ALA A 32 -79.13 -35.66 -1.24
C ALA A 32 -78.11 -34.65 -0.72
N LEU A 33 -78.09 -34.39 0.60
CA LEU A 33 -77.08 -33.54 1.24
C LEU A 33 -75.65 -34.07 1.04
N LEU A 34 -75.45 -35.39 1.13
CA LEU A 34 -74.15 -36.00 0.91
C LEU A 34 -73.71 -35.98 -0.57
N ASN A 35 -74.66 -36.06 -1.51
CA ASN A 35 -74.37 -35.99 -2.95
C ASN A 35 -74.10 -34.57 -3.45
N ASP A 36 -74.48 -33.53 -2.71
CA ASP A 36 -74.20 -32.12 -3.05
C ASP A 36 -72.79 -31.68 -2.62
N LEU A 37 -72.06 -32.52 -1.88
CA LEU A 37 -70.70 -32.21 -1.46
C LEU A 37 -69.71 -32.38 -2.63
N LYS A 38 -69.18 -31.26 -3.12
CA LYS A 38 -68.05 -31.26 -4.05
C LYS A 38 -66.75 -31.33 -3.27
N THR A 39 -66.02 -32.43 -3.42
CA THR A 39 -64.70 -32.62 -2.82
C THR A 39 -63.64 -32.65 -3.91
N THR A 40 -62.41 -32.30 -3.53
CA THR A 40 -61.23 -32.45 -4.38
C THR A 40 -60.13 -33.07 -3.54
N THR A 41 -59.28 -33.88 -4.15
CA THR A 41 -58.12 -34.46 -3.49
C THR A 41 -57.13 -33.34 -3.17
N VAL A 42 -56.52 -33.39 -1.99
CA VAL A 42 -55.48 -32.43 -1.59
C VAL A 42 -54.16 -32.89 -2.19
N ASP A 43 -53.58 -32.06 -3.06
CA ASP A 43 -52.24 -32.28 -3.60
C ASP A 43 -51.19 -31.56 -2.72
N TYR A 44 -50.15 -32.30 -2.35
CA TYR A 44 -49.03 -31.78 -1.60
C TYR A 44 -47.86 -31.49 -2.54
N GLY A 45 -47.37 -30.26 -2.50
CA GLY A 45 -46.19 -29.83 -3.25
C GLY A 45 -45.28 -28.97 -2.37
N THR A 46 -44.02 -28.85 -2.76
CA THR A 46 -43.07 -27.95 -2.11
C THR A 46 -43.38 -26.51 -2.49
N LEU A 47 -43.79 -25.69 -1.51
CA LEU A 47 -43.96 -24.25 -1.66
C LEU A 47 -42.65 -23.54 -1.30
N THR A 48 -41.92 -23.07 -2.32
CA THR A 48 -40.71 -22.26 -2.11
C THR A 48 -41.10 -20.79 -2.07
N ALA A 49 -41.16 -20.20 -0.87
CA ALA A 49 -41.33 -18.76 -0.71
C ALA A 49 -39.97 -18.06 -0.86
N VAL A 50 -39.73 -17.42 -1.99
CA VAL A 50 -38.52 -16.62 -2.21
C VAL A 50 -38.75 -15.21 -1.68
N ILE A 51 -38.00 -14.82 -0.66
CA ILE A 51 -37.96 -13.42 -0.20
C ILE A 51 -36.96 -12.68 -1.10
N GLY A 52 -37.46 -11.81 -1.97
CA GLY A 52 -36.61 -10.96 -2.80
C GLY A 52 -36.05 -9.80 -1.97
N ALA A 53 -34.75 -9.82 -1.71
CA ALA A 53 -34.03 -8.67 -1.16
C ALA A 53 -33.29 -7.94 -2.29
N THR A 54 -33.65 -6.70 -2.56
CA THR A 54 -32.88 -5.82 -3.46
C THR A 54 -31.82 -5.08 -2.67
N GLY A 55 -30.55 -5.37 -2.93
CA GLY A 55 -29.40 -4.65 -2.40
C GLY A 55 -28.74 -3.79 -3.47
N ILE A 56 -28.08 -2.70 -3.06
CA ILE A 56 -27.24 -1.90 -3.96
C ILE A 56 -25.81 -2.42 -3.85
N VAL A 57 -25.22 -2.88 -4.96
CA VAL A 57 -23.81 -3.26 -5.03
C VAL A 57 -22.96 -1.98 -5.08
N ARG A 58 -21.90 -1.92 -4.28
CA ARG A 58 -20.93 -0.81 -4.27
C ARG A 58 -19.52 -1.38 -4.39
N SER A 59 -18.61 -0.57 -4.93
CA SER A 59 -17.19 -0.91 -4.92
C SER A 59 -16.70 -1.04 -3.48
N ASN A 60 -15.85 -2.02 -3.21
CA ASN A 60 -15.21 -2.19 -1.90
C ASN A 60 -14.35 -0.96 -1.55
N GLN A 61 -13.74 -0.34 -2.57
CA GLN A 61 -12.92 0.86 -2.43
C GLN A 61 -13.12 1.77 -3.63
N THR A 62 -13.16 3.08 -3.37
CA THR A 62 -13.20 4.12 -4.38
C THR A 62 -12.20 5.19 -3.98
N ALA A 63 -11.31 5.57 -4.88
CA ALA A 63 -10.37 6.66 -4.68
C ALA A 63 -10.48 7.65 -5.83
N GLN A 64 -10.45 8.94 -5.51
CA GLN A 64 -10.30 10.00 -6.49
C GLN A 64 -8.85 10.48 -6.44
N LEU A 65 -8.11 10.24 -7.52
CA LEU A 65 -6.71 10.64 -7.62
C LEU A 65 -6.64 12.12 -8.01
N ILE A 66 -5.94 12.91 -7.21
CA ILE A 66 -5.74 14.34 -7.41
C ILE A 66 -4.24 14.59 -7.46
N TRP A 67 -3.80 15.46 -8.35
CA TRP A 67 -2.41 15.88 -8.42
C TRP A 67 -2.02 16.63 -7.14
N GLN A 68 -0.88 16.27 -6.55
CA GLN A 68 -0.34 16.98 -5.38
C GLN A 68 0.39 18.28 -5.75
N THR A 69 0.74 18.44 -7.03
CA THR A 69 1.43 19.61 -7.56
C THR A 69 0.72 20.12 -8.82
N SER A 70 0.80 21.42 -9.07
CA SER A 70 0.38 22.00 -10.35
C SER A 70 1.36 21.63 -11.46
N GLY A 71 0.83 21.45 -12.67
CA GLY A 71 1.63 21.10 -13.85
C GLY A 71 0.74 20.74 -15.03
N THR A 72 1.35 20.50 -16.18
CA THR A 72 0.68 20.00 -17.38
C THR A 72 0.82 18.48 -17.44
N VAL A 73 -0.26 17.77 -17.82
CA VAL A 73 -0.19 16.31 -18.01
C VAL A 73 0.75 16.00 -19.18
N GLY A 74 1.74 15.16 -18.93
CA GLY A 74 2.73 14.72 -19.92
C GLY A 74 2.29 13.42 -20.59
N ALA A 75 2.61 12.29 -19.96
CA ALA A 75 2.24 10.97 -20.45
C ALA A 75 1.11 10.36 -19.63
N VAL A 76 0.20 9.65 -20.30
CA VAL A 76 -0.81 8.79 -19.68
C VAL A 76 -0.47 7.35 -20.04
N ASN A 77 -0.08 6.56 -19.05
CA ASN A 77 0.44 5.21 -19.24
C ASN A 77 -0.64 4.12 -19.07
N THR A 78 -1.89 4.51 -18.81
CA THR A 78 -3.01 3.59 -18.59
C THR A 78 -4.23 3.97 -19.42
N GLN A 79 -5.09 2.99 -19.70
CA GLN A 79 -6.35 3.18 -20.41
C GLN A 79 -7.53 2.93 -19.47
N VAL A 80 -8.65 3.60 -19.75
CA VAL A 80 -9.90 3.39 -19.02
C VAL A 80 -10.32 1.92 -19.08
N GLY A 81 -10.53 1.31 -17.91
CA GLY A 81 -10.91 -0.09 -17.76
C GLY A 81 -9.76 -1.03 -17.39
N ASN A 82 -8.51 -0.56 -17.40
CA ASN A 82 -7.37 -1.37 -16.98
C ASN A 82 -7.38 -1.60 -15.46
N ALA A 83 -7.05 -2.84 -15.06
CA ALA A 83 -6.69 -3.15 -13.69
C ALA A 83 -5.28 -2.60 -13.41
N VAL A 84 -5.11 -1.98 -12.24
CA VAL A 84 -3.85 -1.36 -11.80
C VAL A 84 -3.57 -1.77 -10.37
N SER A 85 -2.28 -1.86 -10.03
CA SER A 85 -1.80 -2.22 -8.69
C SER A 85 -1.26 -0.99 -7.95
N GLU A 86 -1.04 -1.15 -6.65
CA GLU A 86 -0.38 -0.11 -5.86
C GLU A 86 1.04 0.14 -6.39
N GLY A 87 1.37 1.42 -6.59
CA GLY A 87 2.67 1.85 -7.11
C GLY A 87 2.74 2.03 -8.62
N ASP A 88 1.71 1.62 -9.38
CA ASP A 88 1.70 1.79 -10.83
C ASP A 88 1.61 3.28 -11.23
N ILE A 89 2.48 3.69 -12.15
CA ILE A 89 2.48 5.06 -12.68
C ILE A 89 1.37 5.19 -13.72
N LEU A 90 0.23 5.76 -13.31
CA LEU A 90 -0.92 5.93 -14.20
C LEU A 90 -0.73 7.07 -15.20
N ALA A 91 -0.17 8.19 -14.74
CA ALA A 91 0.14 9.36 -15.55
C ALA A 91 1.29 10.14 -14.92
N SER A 92 2.06 10.85 -15.75
CA SER A 92 3.14 11.74 -15.32
C SER A 92 2.85 13.18 -15.72
N LEU A 93 3.39 14.13 -14.94
CA LEU A 93 3.42 15.54 -15.34
C LEU A 93 4.59 15.77 -16.30
N ALA A 94 4.42 16.68 -17.26
CA ALA A 94 5.50 17.08 -18.15
C ALA A 94 6.62 17.76 -17.35
N GLU A 95 7.86 17.29 -17.52
CA GLU A 95 9.03 17.78 -16.77
C GLU A 95 9.24 19.29 -16.93
N THR A 96 8.89 19.84 -18.10
CA THR A 96 8.97 21.28 -18.41
C THR A 96 7.94 22.14 -17.68
N SER A 97 6.95 21.51 -17.04
CA SER A 97 5.88 22.18 -16.29
C SER A 97 5.98 21.93 -14.79
N LEU A 98 7.03 21.25 -14.34
CA LEU A 98 7.31 21.06 -12.93
C LEU A 98 7.58 22.43 -12.28
N PRO A 99 7.02 22.69 -11.10
CA PRO A 99 7.25 23.96 -10.42
C PRO A 99 8.74 24.13 -10.10
N GLN A 100 9.21 25.39 -10.09
CA GLN A 100 10.62 25.76 -9.96
C GLN A 100 11.33 25.07 -8.77
N ASN A 101 10.60 24.75 -7.70
CA ASN A 101 11.10 24.03 -6.54
C ASN A 101 11.57 22.60 -6.86
N VAL A 102 10.93 21.89 -7.79
CA VAL A 102 11.33 20.54 -8.19
C VAL A 102 12.61 20.58 -9.01
N ILE A 103 12.75 21.57 -9.90
CA ILE A 103 13.97 21.80 -10.69
C ILE A 103 15.17 22.10 -9.77
N LEU A 104 14.97 22.96 -8.76
CA LEU A 104 16.00 23.25 -7.75
C LEU A 104 16.36 21.99 -6.94
N ALA A 105 15.38 21.21 -6.49
CA ALA A 105 15.63 19.97 -5.76
C ALA A 105 16.39 18.92 -6.60
N GLN A 106 16.12 18.84 -7.92
CA GLN A 106 16.85 17.97 -8.84
C GLN A 106 18.31 18.42 -8.99
N ALA A 107 18.56 19.73 -9.09
CA ALA A 107 19.90 20.29 -9.15
C ALA A 107 20.68 20.04 -7.85
N ASP A 108 20.02 20.18 -6.69
CA ASP A 108 20.59 19.87 -5.38
C ASP A 108 20.94 18.37 -5.27
N LEU A 109 20.09 17.48 -5.76
CA LEU A 109 20.35 16.03 -5.80
C LEU A 109 21.60 15.71 -6.62
N VAL A 110 21.73 16.28 -7.82
CA VAL A 110 22.91 16.08 -8.69
C VAL A 110 24.17 16.63 -8.03
N SER A 111 24.08 17.79 -7.39
CA SER A 111 25.20 18.39 -6.64
C SER A 111 25.62 17.50 -5.46
N ALA A 112 24.67 16.98 -4.70
CA ALA A 112 24.94 16.07 -3.57
C ALA A 112 25.51 14.71 -4.03
N GLN A 113 25.03 14.17 -5.16
CA GLN A 113 25.58 12.96 -5.77
C GLN A 113 27.01 13.17 -6.25
N LYS A 114 27.30 14.32 -6.86
CA LYS A 114 28.66 14.68 -7.26
C LYS A 114 29.59 14.84 -6.05
N ALA A 115 29.14 15.52 -4.99
CA ALA A 115 29.91 15.63 -3.76
C ALA A 115 30.18 14.26 -3.13
N LEU A 116 29.19 13.36 -3.11
CA LEU A 116 29.34 11.99 -2.64
C LEU A 116 30.31 11.19 -3.50
N ASP A 117 30.25 11.33 -4.83
CA ASP A 117 31.16 10.69 -5.77
C ASP A 117 32.59 11.22 -5.62
N ASP A 118 32.78 12.53 -5.42
CA ASP A 118 34.08 13.13 -5.12
C ASP A 118 34.64 12.61 -3.77
N LEU A 119 33.77 12.42 -2.76
CA LEU A 119 34.09 11.83 -1.45
C LEU A 119 34.39 10.32 -1.51
N LEU A 120 33.79 9.58 -2.45
CA LEU A 120 34.00 8.14 -2.62
C LEU A 120 35.20 7.83 -3.52
N ASN A 121 35.43 8.63 -4.56
CA ASN A 121 36.62 8.57 -5.41
C ASN A 121 37.84 9.28 -4.78
N SER A 122 37.71 9.71 -3.53
CA SER A 122 38.74 10.33 -2.69
C SER A 122 39.84 9.34 -2.24
N ASP A 123 40.14 8.30 -3.01
CA ASP A 123 41.42 7.58 -2.88
C ASP A 123 42.59 8.56 -3.05
N LEU A 124 42.40 9.63 -3.84
CA LEU A 124 43.35 10.73 -3.94
C LEU A 124 43.45 11.56 -2.64
N GLN A 125 42.33 11.93 -2.00
CA GLN A 125 42.36 12.65 -0.72
C GLN A 125 42.89 11.77 0.42
N ARG A 126 42.61 10.46 0.39
CA ARG A 126 43.18 9.49 1.34
C ARG A 126 44.68 9.31 1.11
N ALA A 127 45.13 9.21 -0.14
CA ALA A 127 46.55 9.17 -0.48
C ALA A 127 47.28 10.47 -0.09
N GLN A 128 46.66 11.63 -0.32
CA GLN A 128 47.18 12.93 0.10
C GLN A 128 47.23 13.06 1.63
N ALA A 129 46.21 12.57 2.34
CA ALA A 129 46.19 12.57 3.80
C ALA A 129 47.23 11.62 4.40
N LEU A 130 47.45 10.45 3.80
CA LEU A 130 48.49 9.51 4.21
C LEU A 130 49.89 10.09 3.95
N GLN A 131 50.10 10.71 2.78
CA GLN A 131 51.35 11.39 2.44
C GLN A 131 51.63 12.54 3.43
N ALA A 132 50.63 13.36 3.76
CA ALA A 132 50.79 14.46 4.71
C ALA A 132 51.13 13.99 6.14
N VAL A 133 50.65 12.80 6.54
CA VAL A 133 51.02 12.20 7.82
C VAL A 133 52.46 11.69 7.79
N GLU A 134 52.86 11.02 6.71
CA GLU A 134 54.24 10.51 6.53
C GLU A 134 55.27 11.66 6.48
N ASP A 135 54.96 12.74 5.76
CA ASP A 135 55.77 13.97 5.73
C ASP A 135 55.90 14.60 7.13
N ALA A 136 54.82 14.61 7.91
CA ALA A 136 54.82 15.16 9.26
C ALA A 136 55.60 14.28 10.26
N GLU A 137 55.55 12.95 10.11
CA GLU A 137 56.33 12.01 10.91
C GLU A 137 57.83 12.11 10.61
N GLN A 138 58.22 12.20 9.33
CA GLN A 138 59.61 12.42 8.94
C GLN A 138 60.15 13.74 9.47
N ALA A 139 59.38 14.83 9.33
CA ALA A 139 59.77 16.13 9.87
C ALA A 139 59.95 16.10 11.40
N LEU A 140 59.10 15.34 12.11
CA LEU A 140 59.23 15.16 13.55
C LEU A 140 60.46 14.32 13.91
N GLU A 141 60.74 13.24 13.18
CA GLU A 141 61.92 12.40 13.37
C GLU A 141 63.23 13.18 13.15
N ASP A 142 63.29 13.98 12.08
CA ASP A 142 64.41 14.88 11.80
C ASP A 142 64.60 15.92 12.91
N LEU A 143 63.50 16.45 13.47
CA LEU A 143 63.54 17.37 14.61
C LEU A 143 63.90 16.70 15.93
N MET A 144 63.57 15.41 16.08
CA MET A 144 63.85 14.63 17.28
C MET A 144 65.19 13.90 17.22
N ASN A 145 65.90 13.95 16.09
CA ASN A 145 67.23 13.40 15.93
C ASN A 145 68.29 14.45 16.32
N PRO A 146 68.78 14.47 17.58
CA PRO A 146 69.78 15.44 18.03
C PRO A 146 71.11 15.28 17.29
N GLU A 147 71.42 14.12 16.72
CA GLU A 147 72.63 13.91 15.91
C GLU A 147 72.53 14.65 14.58
N LEU A 148 71.33 14.69 13.96
CA LEU A 148 71.08 15.47 12.74
C LEU A 148 71.17 16.97 13.02
N GLN A 149 70.55 17.43 14.12
CA GLN A 149 70.64 18.83 14.54
C GLN A 149 72.07 19.24 14.90
N GLN A 150 72.83 18.36 15.56
CA GLN A 150 74.25 18.59 15.84
C GLN A 150 75.10 18.59 14.57
N ALA A 151 74.83 17.69 13.61
CA ALA A 151 75.54 17.65 12.33
C ALA A 151 75.32 18.93 11.52
N LEU A 152 74.07 19.41 11.43
CA LEU A 152 73.73 20.68 10.77
C LEU A 152 74.35 21.88 11.49
N ALA A 153 74.34 21.87 12.82
CA ALA A 153 74.98 22.92 13.62
C ALA A 153 76.50 22.95 13.40
N LEU A 154 77.16 21.80 13.42
CA LEU A 154 78.60 21.68 13.15
C LEU A 154 78.95 22.13 11.73
N GLN A 155 78.12 21.80 10.74
CA GLN A 155 78.28 22.28 9.38
C GLN A 155 78.19 23.81 9.31
N SER A 156 77.18 24.42 9.96
CA SER A 156 77.03 25.88 9.98
C SER A 156 78.20 26.59 10.68
N ILE A 157 78.77 25.96 11.71
CA ILE A 157 79.95 26.48 12.42
C ILE A 157 81.19 26.38 11.53
N ALA A 158 81.37 25.28 10.80
CA ALA A 158 82.48 25.11 9.86
C ALA A 158 82.42 26.15 8.73
N ASP A 159 81.24 26.40 8.17
CA ASP A 159 81.03 27.41 7.14
C ASP A 159 81.30 28.83 7.69
N ALA A 160 80.83 29.12 8.90
CA ALA A 160 81.09 30.40 9.57
C ALA A 160 82.59 30.62 9.86
N GLN A 161 83.33 29.57 10.24
CA GLN A 161 84.77 29.64 10.45
C GLN A 161 85.53 29.92 9.16
N GLN A 162 85.17 29.23 8.07
CA GLN A 162 85.75 29.49 6.75
C GLN A 162 85.54 30.94 6.29
N ALA A 163 84.36 31.50 6.55
CA ALA A 163 84.05 32.89 6.24
C ALA A 163 84.94 33.85 7.06
N VAL A 164 85.08 33.63 8.37
CA VAL A 164 85.94 34.46 9.22
C VAL A 164 87.40 34.40 8.78
N ASP A 165 87.93 33.21 8.48
CA ASP A 165 89.31 33.04 8.00
C ASP A 165 89.55 33.71 6.65
N TYR A 166 88.54 33.73 5.79
CA TYR A 166 88.58 34.46 4.52
C TYR A 166 88.70 35.97 4.76
N TYR A 167 87.89 36.55 5.64
CA TYR A 167 87.93 37.98 5.96
C TYR A 167 89.19 38.37 6.74
N GLN A 168 89.68 37.54 7.65
CA GLN A 168 90.90 37.81 8.42
C GLN A 168 92.13 37.89 7.50
N ARG A 169 92.21 37.00 6.50
CA ARG A 169 93.26 37.04 5.47
C ARG A 169 93.21 38.34 4.66
N GLN A 170 92.02 38.84 4.33
CA GLN A 170 91.89 40.13 3.66
C GLN A 170 92.38 41.29 4.54
N VAL A 171 91.98 41.34 5.81
CA VAL A 171 92.40 42.39 6.75
C VAL A 171 93.91 42.38 6.97
N ASN A 172 94.53 41.21 7.11
CA ASN A 172 95.97 41.11 7.33
C ASN A 172 96.77 41.53 6.09
N ASN A 173 96.28 41.24 4.87
CA ASN A 173 96.91 41.68 3.64
C ASN A 173 96.81 43.21 3.44
N LEU A 174 95.73 43.84 3.93
CA LEU A 174 95.54 45.29 3.88
C LEU A 174 96.46 46.05 4.84
N HIS A 175 96.88 45.45 5.96
CA HIS A 175 97.82 46.07 6.92
C HIS A 175 99.30 45.84 6.58
N ALA A 176 99.62 44.95 5.65
CA ALA A 176 101.00 44.63 5.24
C ALA A 176 101.44 45.36 3.95
N SER A 177 100.61 46.27 3.43
CA SER A 177 100.86 47.13 2.26
C SER A 177 101.03 48.58 2.68
#